data_AF-A0A4Q5R188-F1
#
_entry.id   AF-A0A4Q5R188-F1
#
_cell.length_a   1.000
_cell.length_b   1.000
_cell.length_c   1.000
_cell.angle_alpha   90.00
_cell.angle_beta   90.00
_cell.angle_gamma   90.00
#
_symmetry.space_group_name_H-M   'P 1'
#
loop_
_entity.id
_entity.type
_entity.pdbx_description
1 polymer ?
#
loop_
_entity_poly.entity_id
_entity_poly.type
_entity_poly.pdbx_seq_one_letter_code
_entity_poly.pdbx_strand_id
1 'polypeptide(L)'
;MAGLVLASLFAGQSAPMARHLEKLDRGVVAVRTGAHEAFISWRLLGTDPSGLAFNVYRGATKLNAAPLTGATNFTDKAATAEAYSVRPVLNNAEQPAPASTPAWAQPYLRIPLQQPAGGTTVDGGTYTYTANDASAADLDGDGQYELVLKWDPSNSRDNGSAGVTGPVLLDAYRLDGTRLWRIDLGKNIRAGAHYTQFLVYYFDGDGRAELACKTADGTVDGAGKTLGDASKDYRSLLTPTDAPAVPNTRDARYGRILAGPEYFTVFDGRTGAALASAPYVPGRDPIDGWGG
;
A
#
# COMPACT_ATOMS: atom_id res chain seq x y z
N MET A 1 18.41 70.99 3.51
CA MET A 1 18.68 69.67 4.08
C MET A 1 17.56 68.75 3.65
N ALA A 2 17.83 67.79 2.75
CA ALA A 2 16.87 66.75 2.37
C ALA A 2 17.47 65.42 2.80
N GLY A 3 16.87 64.80 3.84
CA GLY A 3 17.28 63.51 4.36
C GLY A 3 16.64 62.39 3.54
N LEU A 4 17.47 61.57 2.91
CA LEU A 4 17.04 60.36 2.22
C LEU A 4 16.92 59.23 3.27
N VAL A 5 15.70 58.79 3.52
CA VAL A 5 15.44 57.59 4.36
C VAL A 5 15.53 56.36 3.47
N LEU A 6 16.55 55.54 3.70
CA LEU A 6 16.66 54.21 3.09
C LEU A 6 15.75 53.24 3.90
N ALA A 7 14.65 52.80 3.30
CA ALA A 7 13.84 51.72 3.83
C ALA A 7 14.45 50.38 3.38
N SER A 8 15.09 49.66 4.32
CA SER A 8 15.58 48.30 4.09
C SER A 8 14.40 47.33 4.04
N LEU A 9 14.06 46.85 2.85
CA LEU A 9 13.16 45.71 2.66
C LEU A 9 13.89 44.44 3.11
N PHE A 10 13.57 43.93 4.29
CA PHE A 10 13.92 42.56 4.66
C PHE A 10 13.01 41.61 3.90
N ALA A 11 13.53 41.00 2.84
CA ALA A 11 12.92 39.83 2.23
C ALA A 11 12.99 38.69 3.25
N GLY A 12 11.88 38.41 3.93
CA GLY A 12 11.76 37.22 4.75
C GLY A 12 11.91 35.99 3.85
N GLN A 13 13.02 35.27 3.96
CA GLN A 13 13.14 33.95 3.36
C GLN A 13 12.08 33.07 4.03
N SER A 14 11.07 32.66 3.25
CA SER A 14 10.17 31.59 3.67
C SER A 14 11.02 30.34 3.86
N ALA A 15 11.17 29.89 5.10
CA ALA A 15 11.75 28.59 5.37
C ALA A 15 10.97 27.53 4.57
N PRO A 16 11.65 26.54 3.94
CA PRO A 16 10.95 25.50 3.20
C PRO A 16 9.97 24.81 4.14
N MET A 17 8.70 24.71 3.71
CA MET A 17 7.68 24.01 4.46
C MET A 17 8.09 22.54 4.58
N ALA A 18 8.25 22.05 5.81
CA ALA A 18 8.57 20.65 6.04
C ALA A 18 7.44 19.79 5.48
N ARG A 19 7.78 18.82 4.62
CA ARG A 19 6.81 17.85 4.14
C ARG A 19 6.50 16.87 5.26
N HIS A 20 5.22 16.52 5.42
CA HIS A 20 4.85 15.40 6.26
C HIS A 20 5.33 14.11 5.57
N LEU A 21 6.12 13.32 6.28
CA LEU A 21 6.71 12.08 5.82
C LEU A 21 6.49 11.00 6.87
N GLU A 22 6.58 9.76 6.43
CA GLU A 22 6.37 8.57 7.23
C GLU A 22 7.43 8.47 8.34
N LYS A 23 7.00 8.04 9.53
CA LYS A 23 7.89 7.83 10.68
C LYS A 23 8.45 6.41 10.66
N LEU A 24 9.46 6.20 9.84
CA LEU A 24 10.05 4.88 9.63
C LEU A 24 10.98 4.44 10.77
N ASP A 25 10.98 3.14 11.04
CA ASP A 25 12.00 2.50 11.88
C ASP A 25 13.34 2.41 11.12
N ARG A 26 14.36 1.82 11.76
CA ARG A 26 15.69 1.72 11.15
C ARG A 26 15.74 0.76 9.95
N GLY A 27 14.72 -0.06 9.73
CA GLY A 27 14.62 -0.97 8.59
C GLY A 27 15.81 -1.91 8.47
N VAL A 28 16.30 -2.43 9.60
CA VAL A 28 17.47 -3.32 9.60
C VAL A 28 17.08 -4.62 8.90
N VAL A 29 17.81 -4.97 7.84
CA VAL A 29 17.67 -6.23 7.14
C VAL A 29 19.03 -6.91 7.10
N ALA A 30 19.05 -8.20 7.44
CA ALA A 30 20.22 -9.05 7.29
C ALA A 30 19.87 -10.23 6.36
N VAL A 31 20.76 -10.54 5.41
CA VAL A 31 20.57 -11.61 4.43
C VAL A 31 21.81 -12.47 4.39
N ARG A 32 21.65 -13.80 4.48
CA ARG A 32 22.76 -14.74 4.33
C ARG A 32 23.27 -14.71 2.89
N THR A 33 24.56 -14.41 2.72
CA THR A 33 25.26 -14.43 1.41
C THR A 33 26.22 -15.62 1.29
N GLY A 34 26.47 -16.32 2.40
CA GLY A 34 27.26 -17.55 2.43
C GLY A 34 27.12 -18.33 3.75
N ALA A 35 27.86 -19.44 3.86
CA ALA A 35 27.84 -20.32 5.04
C ALA A 35 28.31 -19.63 6.34
N HIS A 36 29.12 -18.58 6.22
CA HIS A 36 29.58 -17.74 7.33
C HIS A 36 29.50 -16.26 6.97
N GLU A 37 28.68 -15.88 5.99
CA GLU A 37 28.59 -14.50 5.55
C GLU A 37 27.14 -14.01 5.56
N ALA A 38 26.96 -12.78 6.04
CA ALA A 38 25.71 -12.05 5.97
C ALA A 38 25.95 -10.61 5.51
N PHE A 39 25.08 -10.12 4.63
CA PHE A 39 24.97 -8.72 4.27
C PHE A 39 23.89 -8.07 5.14
N ILE A 40 24.22 -6.93 5.74
CA ILE A 40 23.34 -6.15 6.62
C ILE A 40 23.19 -4.77 6.01
N SER A 41 21.96 -4.26 5.95
CA SER A 41 21.67 -2.88 5.53
C SER A 41 20.57 -2.27 6.38
N TRP A 42 20.55 -0.95 6.43
CA TRP A 42 19.57 -0.18 7.20
C TRP A 42 19.32 1.19 6.55
N ARG A 43 18.25 1.86 7.00
CA ARG A 43 17.88 3.19 6.52
C ARG A 43 18.80 4.26 7.15
N LEU A 44 19.23 5.22 6.33
CA LEU A 44 19.57 6.56 6.78
C LEU A 44 18.27 7.38 6.70
N LEU A 45 17.74 7.83 7.82
CA LEU A 45 16.46 8.51 7.88
C LEU A 45 16.63 9.98 7.51
N GLY A 46 15.60 10.58 6.89
CA GLY A 46 15.58 12.02 6.62
C GLY A 46 15.62 12.89 7.89
N THR A 47 15.29 12.30 9.05
CA THR A 47 15.35 12.92 10.37
C THR A 47 16.68 12.70 11.09
N ASP A 48 17.60 11.92 10.51
CA ASP A 48 18.91 11.71 11.14
C ASP A 48 19.74 13.00 11.10
N PRO A 49 20.36 13.40 12.23
CA PRO A 49 21.21 14.58 12.26
C PRO A 49 22.49 14.36 11.45
N SER A 50 23.09 15.45 10.96
CA SER A 50 24.40 15.41 10.31
C SER A 50 25.45 14.81 11.24
N GLY A 51 26.31 13.94 10.71
CA GLY A 51 27.39 13.31 11.49
C GLY A 51 26.95 12.10 12.32
N LEU A 52 25.71 11.62 12.14
CA LEU A 52 25.28 10.33 12.70
C LEU A 52 26.15 9.20 12.13
N ALA A 53 26.66 8.35 13.02
CA ALA A 53 27.38 7.13 12.68
C ALA A 53 26.62 5.90 13.18
N PHE A 54 27.09 4.70 12.88
CA PHE A 54 26.41 3.45 13.26
C PHE A 54 27.38 2.39 13.78
N ASN A 55 26.93 1.61 14.76
CA ASN A 55 27.56 0.36 15.15
C ASN A 55 26.64 -0.81 14.78
N VAL A 56 27.23 -1.89 14.28
CA VAL A 56 26.52 -3.12 13.92
C VAL A 56 26.85 -4.18 14.95
N TYR A 57 25.82 -4.86 15.43
CA TYR A 57 25.91 -5.91 16.42
C TYR A 57 25.37 -7.22 15.86
N ARG A 58 26.01 -8.33 16.23
CA ARG A 58 25.49 -9.68 16.12
C ARG A 58 25.35 -10.25 17.55
N GLY A 59 24.12 -10.50 17.99
CA GLY A 59 23.84 -10.74 19.39
C GLY A 59 24.34 -9.57 20.25
N ALA A 60 25.19 -9.86 21.23
CA ALA A 60 25.86 -8.84 22.06
C ALA A 60 27.19 -8.34 21.48
N THR A 61 27.69 -8.94 20.40
CA THR A 61 29.02 -8.66 19.85
C THR A 61 28.97 -7.50 18.86
N LYS A 62 29.71 -6.43 19.14
CA LYS A 62 29.95 -5.33 18.19
C LYS A 62 30.91 -5.80 17.09
N LEU A 63 30.55 -5.56 15.82
CA LEU A 63 31.28 -6.10 14.65
C LEU A 63 32.28 -5.10 14.04
N ASN A 64 32.00 -3.81 14.13
CA ASN A 64 32.86 -2.76 13.57
C ASN A 64 33.78 -2.15 14.64
N ALA A 65 35.06 -1.96 14.34
CA ALA A 65 36.04 -1.39 15.29
C ALA A 65 35.80 0.11 15.56
N ALA A 66 35.48 0.88 14.52
CA ALA A 66 35.12 2.29 14.59
C ALA A 66 33.68 2.51 14.08
N PRO A 67 32.92 3.49 14.62
CA PRO A 67 31.59 3.82 14.12
C PRO A 67 31.57 4.07 12.60
N LEU A 68 30.59 3.50 11.92
CA LEU A 68 30.42 3.60 10.47
C LEU A 68 29.78 4.95 10.12
N THR A 69 30.52 5.80 9.40
CA THR A 69 30.07 7.14 8.96
C THR A 69 29.77 7.22 7.46
N GLY A 70 30.05 6.13 6.72
CA GLY A 70 29.86 6.04 5.27
C GLY A 70 28.53 5.40 4.90
N ALA A 71 28.60 4.32 4.13
CA ALA A 71 27.40 3.59 3.69
C ALA A 71 26.62 2.98 4.87
N THR A 72 25.29 2.91 4.76
CA THR A 72 24.42 2.23 5.72
C THR A 72 24.27 0.73 5.41
N ASN A 73 25.42 0.09 5.24
CA ASN A 73 25.53 -1.36 5.10
C ASN A 73 26.79 -1.91 5.75
N PHE A 74 26.82 -3.22 5.97
CA PHE A 74 27.96 -3.94 6.53
C PHE A 74 27.92 -5.41 6.10
N THR A 75 29.08 -6.01 5.82
CA THR A 75 29.20 -7.45 5.57
C THR A 75 29.89 -8.12 6.75
N ASP A 76 29.16 -8.98 7.46
CA ASP A 76 29.73 -9.87 8.47
C ASP A 76 30.26 -11.13 7.80
N LYS A 77 31.57 -11.35 7.86
CA LYS A 77 32.27 -12.54 7.30
C LYS A 77 32.40 -13.71 8.28
N ALA A 78 31.81 -13.59 9.47
CA ALA A 78 31.78 -14.62 10.49
C ALA A 78 30.36 -14.87 11.01
N ALA A 79 29.35 -14.72 10.14
CA ALA A 79 27.94 -14.77 10.49
C ALA A 79 27.54 -16.10 11.16
N THR A 80 26.86 -15.97 12.31
CA THR A 80 26.28 -17.08 13.07
C THR A 80 24.74 -17.09 12.92
N ALA A 81 24.03 -17.82 13.78
CA ALA A 81 22.57 -17.83 13.85
C ALA A 81 22.00 -16.65 14.68
N GLU A 82 22.85 -15.87 15.33
CA GLU A 82 22.41 -14.73 16.14
C GLU A 82 21.84 -13.59 15.29
N ALA A 83 20.89 -12.86 15.87
CA ALA A 83 20.25 -11.72 15.24
C ALA A 83 21.17 -10.48 15.19
N TYR A 84 20.90 -9.60 14.24
CA TYR A 84 21.62 -8.35 14.03
C TYR A 84 20.83 -7.16 14.57
N SER A 85 21.53 -6.18 15.12
CA SER A 85 20.97 -4.86 15.45
C SER A 85 21.94 -3.76 15.04
N VAL A 86 21.41 -2.56 14.80
CA VAL A 86 22.19 -1.40 14.38
C VAL A 86 21.93 -0.26 15.36
N ARG A 87 22.98 0.22 16.02
CA ARG A 87 22.89 1.30 17.01
C ARG A 87 23.41 2.60 16.41
N PRO A 88 22.61 3.67 16.38
CA PRO A 88 23.11 4.99 16.00
C PRO A 88 24.15 5.48 17.02
N VAL A 89 25.11 6.27 16.55
CA VAL A 89 26.14 6.91 17.37
C VAL A 89 26.14 8.39 17.01
N LEU A 90 25.83 9.23 18.00
CA LEU A 90 25.75 10.67 17.85
C LEU A 90 26.65 11.33 18.88
N ASN A 91 27.50 12.27 18.46
CA ASN A 91 28.45 12.96 19.35
C ASN A 91 29.28 11.99 20.21
N ASN A 92 29.75 10.89 19.60
CA ASN A 92 30.49 9.80 20.25
C ASN A 92 29.71 9.02 21.33
N ALA A 93 28.39 9.22 21.45
CA ALA A 93 27.51 8.48 22.34
C ALA A 93 26.60 7.54 21.55
N GLU A 94 26.63 6.26 21.91
CA GLU A 94 25.74 5.24 21.34
C GLU A 94 24.31 5.45 21.83
N GLN A 95 23.37 5.40 20.88
CA GLN A 95 21.94 5.54 21.13
C GLN A 95 21.30 4.15 21.33
N PRO A 96 20.10 4.06 21.94
CA PRO A 96 19.40 2.80 22.11
C PRO A 96 19.30 1.99 20.82
N ALA A 97 19.44 0.67 20.95
CA ALA A 97 19.29 -0.24 19.83
C ALA A 97 17.80 -0.38 19.44
N PRO A 98 17.44 -0.28 18.15
CA PRO A 98 16.16 -0.77 17.67
C PRO A 98 16.08 -2.30 17.82
N ALA A 99 14.91 -2.87 17.50
CA ALA A 99 14.70 -4.31 17.50
C ALA A 99 15.75 -5.05 16.65
N SER A 100 16.20 -6.22 17.12
CA SER A 100 17.12 -7.07 16.37
C SER A 100 16.38 -7.93 15.36
N THR A 101 16.97 -8.17 14.19
CA THR A 101 16.43 -9.06 13.16
C THR A 101 17.30 -10.30 12.94
N PRO A 102 16.73 -11.51 12.80
CA PRO A 102 17.48 -12.64 12.28
C PRO A 102 17.90 -12.38 10.82
N ALA A 103 18.97 -13.03 10.38
CA ALA A 103 19.34 -13.02 8.97
C ALA A 103 18.42 -13.94 8.17
N TRP A 104 17.92 -13.44 7.03
CA TRP A 104 17.13 -14.25 6.11
C TRP A 104 18.00 -15.34 5.50
N ALA A 105 17.50 -16.58 5.54
CA ALA A 105 18.19 -17.73 4.98
C ALA A 105 18.19 -17.72 3.43
N GLN A 106 17.27 -16.97 2.83
CA GLN A 106 17.10 -16.83 1.38
C GLN A 106 17.35 -15.38 0.97
N PRO A 107 17.68 -15.10 -0.30
CA PRO A 107 17.87 -13.73 -0.80
C PRO A 107 16.56 -12.95 -0.94
N TYR A 108 15.47 -13.44 -0.35
CA TYR A 108 14.14 -12.84 -0.35
C TYR A 108 13.45 -13.15 0.98
N LEU A 109 12.56 -12.25 1.40
CA LEU A 109 11.59 -12.52 2.45
C LEU A 109 10.35 -13.18 1.83
N ARG A 110 9.93 -14.32 2.37
CA ARG A 110 8.69 -14.97 1.95
C ARG A 110 7.56 -14.50 2.86
N ILE A 111 6.53 -13.91 2.27
CA ILE A 111 5.30 -13.51 2.96
C ILE A 111 4.21 -14.51 2.56
N PRO A 112 3.76 -15.40 3.47
CA PRO A 112 2.67 -16.32 3.20
C PRO A 112 1.36 -15.57 2.95
N LEU A 113 0.74 -15.80 1.80
CA LEU A 113 -0.55 -15.19 1.43
C LEU A 113 -1.71 -16.17 1.69
N GLN A 114 -2.86 -15.64 2.08
CA GLN A 114 -4.11 -16.41 2.16
C GLN A 114 -4.91 -16.21 0.88
N GLN A 115 -4.52 -16.96 -0.15
CA GLN A 115 -5.14 -16.93 -1.46
C GLN A 115 -6.67 -17.14 -1.36
N PRO A 116 -7.48 -16.20 -1.86
CA PRO A 116 -8.92 -16.36 -1.90
C PRO A 116 -9.32 -17.58 -2.74
N ALA A 117 -10.42 -18.23 -2.35
CA ALA A 117 -11.05 -19.23 -3.19
C ALA A 117 -11.56 -18.59 -4.50
N GLY A 118 -11.52 -19.35 -5.59
CA GLY A 118 -12.17 -18.98 -6.83
C GLY A 118 -13.70 -18.92 -6.72
N GLY A 119 -14.38 -18.62 -7.82
CA GLY A 119 -15.83 -18.54 -7.86
C GLY A 119 -16.42 -18.72 -9.25
N THR A 120 -17.74 -18.53 -9.34
CA THR A 120 -18.51 -18.61 -10.57
C THR A 120 -19.30 -17.32 -10.77
N THR A 121 -19.20 -16.72 -11.95
CA THR A 121 -19.94 -15.52 -12.34
C THR A 121 -21.39 -15.84 -12.68
N VAL A 122 -22.24 -14.80 -12.75
CA VAL A 122 -23.68 -14.94 -13.00
C VAL A 122 -24.00 -15.58 -14.37
N ASP A 123 -23.05 -15.57 -15.30
CA ASP A 123 -23.13 -16.21 -16.61
C ASP A 123 -22.49 -17.60 -16.68
N GLY A 124 -22.16 -18.19 -15.52
CA GLY A 124 -21.65 -19.55 -15.40
C GLY A 124 -20.14 -19.70 -15.66
N GLY A 125 -19.43 -18.61 -15.95
CA GLY A 125 -17.96 -18.62 -16.07
C GLY A 125 -17.28 -18.84 -14.71
N THR A 126 -16.19 -19.59 -14.67
CA THR A 126 -15.41 -19.80 -13.43
C THR A 126 -14.17 -18.91 -13.42
N TYR A 127 -13.68 -18.58 -12.23
CA TYR A 127 -12.42 -17.84 -12.05
C TYR A 127 -11.65 -18.31 -10.83
N THR A 128 -10.33 -18.16 -10.88
CA THR A 128 -9.40 -18.28 -9.75
C THR A 128 -8.76 -16.93 -9.46
N TYR A 129 -7.95 -16.81 -8.39
CA TYR A 129 -7.25 -15.57 -8.07
C TYR A 129 -5.74 -15.70 -8.20
N THR A 130 -5.09 -14.64 -8.64
CA THR A 130 -3.65 -14.45 -8.55
C THR A 130 -3.33 -13.15 -7.80
N ALA A 131 -2.23 -13.17 -7.03
CA ALA A 131 -1.68 -11.94 -6.45
C ALA A 131 -1.22 -11.02 -7.58
N ASN A 132 -1.58 -9.74 -7.51
CA ASN A 132 -1.37 -8.78 -8.59
C ASN A 132 -0.65 -7.53 -8.07
N ASP A 133 -1.11 -6.32 -8.42
CA ASP A 133 -0.51 -5.08 -7.96
C ASP A 133 -0.49 -4.97 -6.43
N ALA A 134 0.55 -4.33 -5.90
CA ALA A 134 0.67 -4.02 -4.48
C ALA A 134 1.11 -2.57 -4.26
N SER A 135 0.76 -2.04 -3.10
CA SER A 135 1.31 -0.81 -2.53
C SER A 135 1.86 -1.12 -1.13
N ALA A 136 2.62 -0.20 -0.55
CA ALA A 136 3.19 -0.33 0.77
C ALA A 136 3.07 0.98 1.54
N ALA A 137 2.69 0.89 2.80
CA ALA A 137 2.71 1.97 3.77
C ALA A 137 2.67 1.38 5.17
N ASP A 138 3.00 2.17 6.19
CA ASP A 138 2.91 1.75 7.58
C ASP A 138 1.49 2.07 8.06
N LEU A 139 0.70 1.00 8.23
CA LEU A 139 -0.74 1.06 8.48
C LEU A 139 -1.04 1.13 9.97
N ASP A 140 -0.12 0.74 10.85
CA ASP A 140 -0.35 0.68 12.30
C ASP A 140 0.52 1.62 13.15
N GLY A 141 1.48 2.30 12.53
CA GLY A 141 2.30 3.38 13.07
C GLY A 141 3.57 2.89 13.77
N ASP A 142 4.00 1.66 13.51
CA ASP A 142 5.18 1.06 14.14
C ASP A 142 6.50 1.36 13.40
N GLY A 143 6.42 1.99 12.22
CA GLY A 143 7.54 2.35 11.37
C GLY A 143 7.97 1.27 10.37
N GLN A 144 7.24 0.15 10.28
CA GLN A 144 7.40 -0.89 9.28
C GLN A 144 6.24 -0.87 8.29
N TYR A 145 6.54 -1.16 7.03
CA TYR A 145 5.48 -1.22 6.03
C TYR A 145 4.71 -2.53 6.10
N GLU A 146 3.39 -2.42 6.01
CA GLU A 146 2.53 -3.47 5.51
C GLU A 146 2.48 -3.43 3.97
N LEU A 147 2.05 -4.55 3.39
CA LEU A 147 1.72 -4.65 1.98
C LEU A 147 0.20 -4.65 1.80
N VAL A 148 -0.31 -3.71 1.00
CA VAL A 148 -1.68 -3.76 0.48
C VAL A 148 -1.63 -4.44 -0.88
N LEU A 149 -2.24 -5.61 -1.00
CA LEU A 149 -2.20 -6.47 -2.17
C LEU A 149 -3.58 -6.56 -2.84
N LYS A 150 -3.62 -6.32 -4.15
CA LYS A 150 -4.77 -6.60 -4.99
C LYS A 150 -4.75 -8.05 -5.46
N TRP A 151 -5.88 -8.74 -5.29
CA TRP A 151 -6.14 -10.02 -5.92
C TRP A 151 -6.90 -9.81 -7.23
N ASP A 152 -6.36 -10.35 -8.31
CA ASP A 152 -6.99 -10.27 -9.63
C ASP A 152 -7.65 -11.61 -9.97
N PRO A 153 -8.96 -11.62 -10.30
CA PRO A 153 -9.61 -12.82 -10.76
C PRO A 153 -9.15 -13.15 -12.19
N SER A 154 -8.99 -14.43 -12.52
CA SER A 154 -8.48 -14.92 -13.81
C SER A 154 -9.32 -14.52 -15.04
N ASN A 155 -10.50 -13.94 -14.82
CA ASN A 155 -11.41 -13.45 -15.84
C ASN A 155 -11.52 -11.90 -15.85
N SER A 156 -10.56 -11.19 -15.25
CA SER A 156 -10.42 -9.73 -15.34
C SER A 156 -10.35 -9.27 -16.80
N ARG A 157 -10.72 -8.01 -17.07
CA ARG A 157 -10.94 -7.51 -18.43
C ARG A 157 -10.23 -6.20 -18.68
N ASP A 158 -9.69 -6.05 -19.88
CA ASP A 158 -9.42 -4.73 -20.43
C ASP A 158 -10.74 -3.97 -20.69
N ASN A 159 -10.67 -2.63 -20.79
CA ASN A 159 -11.82 -1.78 -21.06
C ASN A 159 -12.49 -2.13 -22.40
N GLY A 160 -11.72 -2.49 -23.44
CA GLY A 160 -12.26 -2.87 -24.75
C GLY A 160 -12.97 -4.23 -24.78
N SER A 161 -12.86 -5.03 -23.72
CA SER A 161 -13.37 -6.41 -23.70
C SER A 161 -14.72 -6.54 -22.98
N ALA A 162 -15.65 -7.28 -23.59
CA ALA A 162 -16.89 -7.72 -22.96
C ALA A 162 -16.65 -8.86 -21.94
N GLY A 163 -17.57 -9.06 -21.00
CA GLY A 163 -17.60 -10.18 -20.06
C GLY A 163 -17.77 -9.77 -18.60
N VAL A 164 -18.41 -10.65 -17.81
CA VAL A 164 -18.51 -10.52 -16.35
C VAL A 164 -17.18 -10.93 -15.71
N THR A 165 -16.79 -10.26 -14.63
CA THR A 165 -15.58 -10.57 -13.85
C THR A 165 -15.94 -11.06 -12.46
N GLY A 166 -15.02 -11.80 -11.83
CA GLY A 166 -15.02 -11.95 -10.37
C GLY A 166 -14.80 -10.59 -9.69
N PRO A 167 -15.07 -10.48 -8.37
CA PRO A 167 -14.81 -9.26 -7.63
C PRO A 167 -13.31 -9.01 -7.46
N VAL A 168 -12.95 -7.74 -7.27
CA VAL A 168 -11.59 -7.35 -6.85
C VAL A 168 -11.52 -7.43 -5.33
N LEU A 169 -10.47 -8.05 -4.81
CA LEU A 169 -10.21 -8.12 -3.37
C LEU A 169 -8.91 -7.36 -3.05
N LEU A 170 -8.90 -6.61 -1.95
CA LEU A 170 -7.72 -5.95 -1.42
C LEU A 170 -7.41 -6.53 -0.03
N ASP A 171 -6.21 -7.04 0.17
CA ASP A 171 -5.74 -7.49 1.48
C ASP A 171 -4.65 -6.56 2.01
N ALA A 172 -4.54 -6.43 3.33
CA ALA A 172 -3.32 -5.94 3.98
C ALA A 172 -2.58 -7.05 4.71
N TYR A 173 -1.26 -7.11 4.55
CA TYR A 173 -0.38 -8.08 5.19
C TYR A 173 0.78 -7.40 5.88
N ARG A 174 1.10 -7.83 7.11
CA ARG A 174 2.42 -7.61 7.70
C ARG A 174 3.47 -8.46 7.00
N LEU A 175 4.73 -8.08 7.15
CA LEU A 175 5.87 -8.80 6.56
C LEU A 175 6.06 -10.23 7.12
N ASP A 176 5.43 -10.57 8.24
CA ASP A 176 5.41 -11.92 8.80
C ASP A 176 4.32 -12.84 8.19
N GLY A 177 3.47 -12.32 7.31
CA GLY A 177 2.36 -13.06 6.70
C GLY A 177 1.02 -12.94 7.42
N THR A 178 0.95 -12.20 8.53
CA THR A 178 -0.30 -11.88 9.20
C THR A 178 -1.16 -11.00 8.30
N ARG A 179 -2.29 -11.52 7.82
CA ARG A 179 -3.30 -10.70 7.14
C ARG A 179 -4.09 -9.90 8.16
N LEU A 180 -4.05 -8.58 8.03
CA LEU A 180 -4.80 -7.66 8.88
C LEU A 180 -6.30 -7.68 8.52
N TRP A 181 -6.61 -7.55 7.23
CA TRP A 181 -7.99 -7.49 6.74
C TRP A 181 -8.09 -7.84 5.26
N ARG A 182 -9.34 -7.97 4.78
CA ARG A 182 -9.71 -8.09 3.37
C ARG A 182 -10.90 -7.17 3.08
N ILE A 183 -10.77 -6.32 2.06
CA ILE A 183 -11.88 -5.57 1.45
C ILE A 183 -12.33 -6.30 0.18
N ASP A 184 -13.62 -6.53 0.03
CA ASP A 184 -14.24 -7.05 -1.19
C ASP A 184 -14.95 -5.92 -1.92
N LEU A 185 -14.45 -5.50 -3.08
CA LEU A 185 -15.04 -4.38 -3.82
C LEU A 185 -16.40 -4.73 -4.45
N GLY A 186 -16.76 -6.00 -4.46
CA GLY A 186 -18.09 -6.48 -4.83
C GLY A 186 -18.35 -6.46 -6.34
N LYS A 187 -19.57 -6.86 -6.70
CA LYS A 187 -19.98 -7.05 -8.10
C LYS A 187 -20.02 -5.77 -8.93
N ASN A 188 -20.13 -4.62 -8.27
CA ASN A 188 -20.31 -3.32 -8.93
C ASN A 188 -18.99 -2.60 -9.23
N ILE A 189 -17.86 -3.22 -8.91
CA ILE A 189 -16.52 -2.81 -9.35
C ILE A 189 -15.95 -3.91 -10.25
N ARG A 190 -15.75 -3.58 -11.53
CA ARG A 190 -15.22 -4.53 -12.51
C ARG A 190 -13.73 -4.76 -12.28
N ALA A 191 -13.26 -5.99 -12.47
CA ALA A 191 -11.84 -6.32 -12.37
C ALA A 191 -11.10 -6.06 -13.68
N GLY A 192 -9.92 -5.46 -13.59
CA GLY A 192 -9.04 -5.15 -14.71
C GLY A 192 -8.07 -4.01 -14.39
N ALA A 193 -7.04 -3.86 -15.23
CA ALA A 193 -5.94 -2.92 -14.99
C ALA A 193 -6.39 -1.44 -14.84
N HIS A 194 -7.48 -1.05 -15.50
CA HIS A 194 -7.92 0.35 -15.58
C HIS A 194 -9.09 0.70 -14.64
N TYR A 195 -9.51 -0.23 -13.77
CA TYR A 195 -10.65 0.00 -12.87
C TYR A 195 -10.17 0.45 -11.49
N THR A 196 -9.80 -0.50 -10.63
CA THR A 196 -9.40 -0.18 -9.26
C THR A 196 -7.99 0.37 -9.25
N GLN A 197 -7.88 1.69 -9.06
CA GLN A 197 -6.65 2.35 -8.63
C GLN A 197 -6.79 2.58 -7.12
N PHE A 198 -5.92 1.94 -6.33
CA PHE A 198 -5.93 2.09 -4.88
C PHE A 198 -4.69 2.87 -4.45
N LEU A 199 -4.91 3.86 -3.60
CA LEU A 199 -3.88 4.67 -2.99
C LEU A 199 -3.71 4.21 -1.55
N VAL A 200 -2.47 4.17 -1.08
CA VAL A 200 -2.17 3.85 0.32
C VAL A 200 -1.21 4.92 0.81
N TYR A 201 -1.64 5.75 1.75
CA TYR A 201 -0.88 6.93 2.17
C TYR A 201 -1.41 7.50 3.48
N TYR A 202 -0.60 8.36 4.11
CA TYR A 202 -0.93 9.15 5.30
C TYR A 202 -1.69 10.41 4.89
N PHE A 203 -3.01 10.32 4.68
CA PHE A 203 -3.76 11.44 4.15
C PHE A 203 -4.05 12.52 5.19
N ASP A 204 -4.21 12.15 6.45
CA ASP A 204 -4.53 13.09 7.54
C ASP A 204 -3.35 13.41 8.47
N GLY A 205 -2.26 12.65 8.38
CA GLY A 205 -1.03 12.86 9.13
C GLY A 205 -1.11 12.42 10.60
N ASP A 206 -2.00 11.50 10.95
CA ASP A 206 -2.12 10.97 12.32
C ASP A 206 -0.99 10.00 12.73
N GLY A 207 -0.09 9.70 11.80
CA GLY A 207 1.04 8.78 11.98
C GLY A 207 0.76 7.35 11.53
N ARG A 208 -0.35 7.11 10.82
CA ARG A 208 -0.66 5.86 10.12
C ARG A 208 -1.16 6.15 8.71
N ALA A 209 -1.04 5.19 7.82
CA ALA A 209 -1.59 5.29 6.48
C ALA A 209 -3.00 4.72 6.38
N GLU A 210 -3.80 5.32 5.51
CA GLU A 210 -5.12 4.85 5.07
C GLU A 210 -5.02 4.25 3.67
N LEU A 211 -6.05 3.48 3.30
CA LEU A 211 -6.31 3.11 1.91
C LEU A 211 -7.42 3.98 1.34
N ALA A 212 -7.28 4.45 0.10
CA ALA A 212 -8.37 5.13 -0.60
C ALA A 212 -8.55 4.61 -2.02
N CYS A 213 -9.79 4.31 -2.41
CA CYS A 213 -10.10 3.86 -3.77
C CYS A 213 -11.57 4.11 -4.16
N LYS A 214 -11.86 3.91 -5.45
CA LYS A 214 -13.22 3.88 -5.96
C LYS A 214 -13.95 2.62 -5.45
N THR A 215 -15.18 2.81 -4.99
CA THR A 215 -16.06 1.78 -4.45
C THR A 215 -17.47 1.93 -5.02
N ALA A 216 -18.34 0.96 -4.73
CA ALA A 216 -19.71 0.96 -5.21
C ALA A 216 -20.65 0.32 -4.18
N ASP A 217 -21.95 0.36 -4.45
CA ASP A 217 -22.95 -0.39 -3.68
C ASP A 217 -22.55 -1.87 -3.62
N GLY A 218 -22.53 -2.44 -2.41
CA GLY A 218 -22.16 -3.83 -2.17
C GLY A 218 -20.66 -4.09 -1.97
N THR A 219 -19.81 -3.07 -1.96
CA THR A 219 -18.45 -3.20 -1.41
C THR A 219 -18.54 -3.56 0.07
N VAL A 220 -17.73 -4.53 0.53
CA VAL A 220 -17.62 -4.96 1.93
C VAL A 220 -16.24 -4.58 2.46
N ASP A 221 -16.22 -3.79 3.52
CA ASP A 221 -14.98 -3.31 4.13
C ASP A 221 -14.28 -4.39 4.98
N GLY A 222 -13.07 -4.08 5.48
CA GLY A 222 -12.26 -5.00 6.27
C GLY A 222 -12.87 -5.41 7.62
N ALA A 223 -13.84 -4.65 8.12
CA ALA A 223 -14.62 -4.97 9.32
C ALA A 223 -15.90 -5.75 9.00
N GLY A 224 -16.17 -6.06 7.73
CA GLY A 224 -17.35 -6.80 7.27
C GLY A 224 -18.59 -5.92 7.06
N LYS A 225 -18.46 -4.59 7.09
CA LYS A 225 -19.57 -3.68 6.82
C LYS A 225 -19.74 -3.46 5.32
N THR A 226 -20.97 -3.62 4.85
CA THR A 226 -21.35 -3.30 3.48
C THR A 226 -21.54 -1.79 3.30
N LEU A 227 -20.99 -1.25 2.21
CA LEU A 227 -21.21 0.11 1.75
C LEU A 227 -22.38 0.16 0.77
N GLY A 228 -23.24 1.17 0.93
CA GLY A 228 -24.41 1.36 0.07
C GLY A 228 -25.41 0.21 0.17
N ASP A 229 -26.03 -0.15 -0.96
CA ASP A 229 -27.06 -1.20 -1.03
C ASP A 229 -26.55 -2.50 -1.68
N ALA A 230 -26.25 -3.51 -0.86
CA ALA A 230 -25.78 -4.83 -1.35
C ALA A 230 -26.74 -5.54 -2.33
N SER A 231 -28.03 -5.19 -2.33
CA SER A 231 -29.01 -5.81 -3.21
C SER A 231 -28.84 -5.40 -4.67
N LYS A 232 -28.17 -4.27 -4.93
CA LYS A 232 -28.03 -3.69 -6.26
C LYS A 232 -27.06 -4.45 -7.15
N ASP A 233 -27.44 -4.59 -8.41
CA ASP A 233 -26.60 -5.15 -9.46
C ASP A 233 -26.68 -4.29 -10.72
N TYR A 234 -25.66 -3.45 -10.87
CA TYR A 234 -25.55 -2.49 -11.97
C TYR A 234 -24.73 -3.03 -13.15
N ARG A 235 -24.44 -4.34 -13.18
CA ARG A 235 -23.79 -4.98 -14.32
C ARG A 235 -24.74 -4.99 -15.51
N SER A 236 -24.23 -4.58 -16.66
CA SER A 236 -24.96 -4.64 -17.93
C SER A 236 -25.02 -6.10 -18.39
N LEU A 237 -26.19 -6.72 -18.28
CA LEU A 237 -26.43 -8.13 -18.55
C LEU A 237 -27.50 -8.31 -19.63
N LEU A 238 -27.75 -9.55 -20.07
CA LEU A 238 -28.88 -9.84 -20.95
C LEU A 238 -30.22 -9.54 -20.27
N THR A 239 -30.30 -9.88 -18.97
CA THR A 239 -31.46 -9.64 -18.11
C THR A 239 -30.99 -9.02 -16.79
N PRO A 240 -30.69 -7.70 -16.77
CA PRO A 240 -30.21 -7.00 -15.58
C PRO A 240 -31.37 -6.67 -14.63
N THR A 241 -31.05 -6.38 -13.36
CA THR A 241 -32.02 -5.90 -12.36
C THR A 241 -32.02 -4.38 -12.25
N ASP A 242 -30.83 -3.75 -12.21
CA ASP A 242 -30.69 -2.31 -11.92
C ASP A 242 -29.90 -1.54 -13.01
N ALA A 243 -29.64 -2.16 -14.16
CA ALA A 243 -28.90 -1.55 -15.28
C ALA A 243 -29.64 -1.76 -16.63
N PRO A 244 -29.26 -1.03 -17.70
CA PRO A 244 -29.78 -1.30 -19.04
C PRO A 244 -29.39 -2.70 -19.55
N ALA A 245 -30.33 -3.36 -20.24
CA ALA A 245 -30.07 -4.65 -20.86
C ALA A 245 -29.18 -4.50 -22.10
N VAL A 246 -28.37 -5.54 -22.38
CA VAL A 246 -27.60 -5.66 -23.62
C VAL A 246 -28.13 -6.80 -24.49
N PRO A 247 -28.07 -6.67 -25.83
CA PRO A 247 -28.73 -7.62 -26.74
C PRO A 247 -28.06 -9.00 -26.81
N ASN A 248 -26.76 -9.10 -26.50
CA ASN A 248 -26.02 -10.35 -26.49
C ASN A 248 -24.70 -10.22 -25.71
N THR A 249 -24.04 -11.35 -25.42
CA THR A 249 -22.80 -11.41 -24.62
C THR A 249 -21.56 -10.86 -25.33
N ARG A 250 -21.64 -10.57 -26.63
CA ARG A 250 -20.57 -9.92 -27.41
C ARG A 250 -20.73 -8.40 -27.47
N ASP A 251 -21.82 -7.84 -26.97
CA ASP A 251 -21.95 -6.38 -26.82
C ASP A 251 -20.82 -5.88 -25.92
N ALA A 252 -20.11 -4.83 -26.36
CA ALA A 252 -18.94 -4.30 -25.65
C ALA A 252 -19.26 -3.91 -24.20
N ARG A 253 -20.53 -3.56 -23.90
CA ARG A 253 -21.01 -3.19 -22.57
C ARG A 253 -21.27 -4.40 -21.67
N TYR A 254 -21.40 -5.61 -22.21
CA TYR A 254 -21.72 -6.80 -21.42
C TYR A 254 -20.72 -7.00 -20.27
N GLY A 255 -21.23 -7.05 -19.03
CA GLY A 255 -20.45 -7.16 -17.79
C GLY A 255 -19.81 -5.85 -17.30
N ARG A 256 -20.06 -4.71 -17.96
CA ARG A 256 -19.65 -3.38 -17.46
C ARG A 256 -20.67 -2.79 -16.49
N ILE A 257 -20.20 -1.91 -15.61
CA ILE A 257 -21.03 -1.15 -14.68
C ILE A 257 -21.10 0.29 -15.18
N LEU A 258 -22.21 0.62 -15.86
CA LEU A 258 -22.44 1.91 -16.52
C LEU A 258 -23.66 2.65 -15.93
N ALA A 259 -24.15 2.16 -14.80
CA ALA A 259 -25.29 2.70 -14.06
C ALA A 259 -25.00 2.66 -12.55
N GLY A 260 -25.89 3.24 -11.76
CA GLY A 260 -25.76 3.26 -10.31
C GLY A 260 -24.76 4.29 -9.78
N PRO A 261 -24.77 4.53 -8.45
CA PRO A 261 -23.88 5.45 -7.79
C PRO A 261 -22.43 4.93 -7.79
N GLU A 262 -21.49 5.87 -7.71
CA GLU A 262 -20.06 5.60 -7.60
C GLU A 262 -19.53 6.37 -6.40
N TYR A 263 -18.67 5.72 -5.61
CA TYR A 263 -18.13 6.32 -4.40
C TYR A 263 -16.61 6.35 -4.43
N PHE A 264 -16.03 7.32 -3.74
CA PHE A 264 -14.63 7.31 -3.32
C PHE A 264 -14.61 7.11 -1.81
N THR A 265 -13.96 6.05 -1.35
CA THR A 265 -13.95 5.68 0.07
C THR A 265 -12.53 5.66 0.59
N VAL A 266 -12.34 6.23 1.77
CA VAL A 266 -11.14 6.12 2.59
C VAL A 266 -11.40 5.07 3.67
N PHE A 267 -10.45 4.16 3.84
CA PHE A 267 -10.48 3.03 4.74
C PHE A 267 -9.33 3.13 5.74
N ASP A 268 -9.62 2.79 6.99
CA ASP A 268 -8.65 2.69 8.07
C ASP A 268 -7.58 1.65 7.71
N GLY A 269 -6.30 2.02 7.79
CA GLY A 269 -5.21 1.12 7.40
C GLY A 269 -5.10 -0.14 8.26
N ARG A 270 -5.46 -0.07 9.54
CA ARG A 270 -5.28 -1.19 10.48
C ARG A 270 -6.36 -2.25 10.35
N THR A 271 -7.57 -1.81 10.04
CA THR A 271 -8.79 -2.63 10.09
C THR A 271 -9.45 -2.82 8.74
N GLY A 272 -9.11 -1.96 7.76
CA GLY A 272 -9.80 -1.89 6.48
C GLY A 272 -11.24 -1.38 6.60
N ALA A 273 -11.66 -0.87 7.76
CA ALA A 273 -13.00 -0.34 7.97
C ALA A 273 -13.18 0.98 7.21
N ALA A 274 -14.34 1.21 6.60
CA ALA A 274 -14.60 2.46 5.91
C ALA A 274 -14.71 3.63 6.92
N LEU A 275 -13.83 4.62 6.76
CA LEU A 275 -13.80 5.84 7.58
C LEU A 275 -14.76 6.91 7.03
N ALA A 276 -14.65 7.15 5.73
CA ALA A 276 -15.45 8.15 5.02
C ALA A 276 -15.70 7.72 3.58
N SER A 277 -16.87 8.04 3.06
CA SER A 277 -17.25 7.76 1.68
C SER A 277 -18.00 8.96 1.11
N ALA A 278 -17.68 9.34 -0.12
CA ALA A 278 -18.31 10.44 -0.84
C ALA A 278 -18.61 10.01 -2.28
N PRO A 279 -19.52 10.70 -3.00
CA PRO A 279 -19.67 10.49 -4.44
C PRO A 279 -18.34 10.62 -5.17
N TYR A 280 -18.06 9.69 -6.09
CA TYR A 280 -16.82 9.68 -6.87
C TYR A 280 -16.77 10.87 -7.84
N VAL A 281 -15.62 11.53 -7.91
CA VAL A 281 -15.36 12.65 -8.83
C VAL A 281 -14.10 12.32 -9.65
N PRO A 282 -14.13 12.45 -10.99
CA PRO A 282 -15.24 12.92 -11.81
C PRO A 282 -16.42 11.95 -11.84
N GLY A 283 -17.64 12.48 -11.92
CA GLY A 283 -18.83 11.66 -12.13
C GLY A 283 -18.85 11.03 -13.52
N ARG A 284 -19.63 9.96 -13.69
CA ARG A 284 -19.71 9.20 -14.95
C ARG A 284 -20.25 10.02 -16.13
N ASP A 285 -21.27 10.84 -15.89
CA ASP A 285 -22.09 11.39 -16.96
C ASP A 285 -21.54 12.68 -17.59
N PRO A 286 -21.77 12.88 -18.89
CA PRO A 286 -22.44 11.95 -19.80
C PRO A 286 -21.48 10.84 -20.29
N ILE A 287 -21.96 9.60 -20.43
CA ILE A 287 -21.11 8.43 -20.79
C ILE A 287 -20.41 8.62 -22.14
N ASP A 288 -21.04 9.32 -23.10
CA ASP A 288 -20.49 9.66 -24.42
C ASP A 288 -19.53 10.86 -24.41
N GLY A 289 -19.41 11.57 -23.27
CA GLY A 289 -18.52 12.72 -23.11
C GLY A 289 -17.04 12.38 -22.96
N TRP A 290 -16.70 11.10 -22.78
CA TRP A 290 -15.33 10.63 -22.55
C TRP A 290 -14.61 10.16 -23.81
N GLY A 291 -15.19 10.43 -24.99
CA GLY A 291 -14.59 10.13 -26.28
C GLY A 291 -15.13 8.90 -27.00
N GLY A 292 -16.20 8.26 -26.47
CA GLY A 292 -16.96 7.20 -27.15
C GLY A 292 -16.16 5.95 -27.49
#